data_AF-A0A7Z1HNF5-F1
#
_entry.id   AF-A0A7Z1HNF5-F1
#
_cell.length_a   1.000
_cell.length_b   1.000
_cell.length_c   1.000
_cell.angle_alpha   90.00
_cell.angle_beta   90.00
_cell.angle_gamma   90.00
#
_symmetry.space_group_name_H-M   'P 1'
#
loop_
_entity.id
_entity.type
_entity.pdbx_description
1 polymer ?
#
loop_
_entity_poly.entity_id
_entity_poly.type
_entity_poly.pdbx_seq_one_letter_code
_entity_poly.pdbx_strand_id
1 'polypeptide(L)'
;MSIRKQPNGKWLCECYPNGRDGKRVRKQFATKGEAIAFENHTMDEVNKKPWLGEKEDRRHLSEVIDQWHLLYGQTLADPKRLMAKRSIICNGLGDPIASELTAGDFTKYREARLKGEVKNEDGVLMSPVKPRTVNLEQRNL
;
A
#
# COMPACT_ATOMS: atom_id res chain seq x y z
N MET A 1 10.72 -30.76 -1.09
CA MET A 1 11.02 -31.62 0.06
C MET A 1 11.43 -30.74 1.24
N SER A 2 10.52 -30.61 2.20
CA SER A 2 10.55 -29.59 3.25
C SER A 2 11.25 -30.04 4.54
N ILE A 3 11.42 -31.36 4.74
CA ILE A 3 12.02 -31.92 5.96
C ILE A 3 13.18 -32.85 5.61
N ARG A 4 14.35 -32.63 6.21
CA ARG A 4 15.55 -33.45 5.99
C ARG A 4 16.33 -33.70 7.28
N LYS A 5 16.90 -34.90 7.42
CA LYS A 5 17.81 -35.23 8.52
C LYS A 5 19.18 -34.62 8.26
N GLN A 6 19.75 -33.95 9.25
CA GLN A 6 21.07 -33.34 9.17
C GLN A 6 22.16 -34.28 9.73
N PRO A 7 23.45 -34.07 9.35
CA PRO A 7 24.57 -34.87 9.85
C PRO A 7 24.72 -34.83 11.38
N ASN A 8 24.23 -33.77 12.02
CA ASN A 8 24.21 -33.60 13.48
C ASN A 8 23.11 -34.42 14.18
N GLY A 9 22.39 -35.28 13.46
CA GLY A 9 21.31 -36.13 13.98
C GLY A 9 19.95 -35.43 14.11
N LYS A 10 19.88 -34.10 13.99
CA LYS A 10 18.64 -33.31 14.09
C LYS A 10 17.87 -33.27 12.77
N TRP A 11 16.59 -32.97 12.84
CA TRP A 11 15.70 -32.81 11.68
C TRP A 11 15.54 -31.34 11.35
N LEU A 12 15.84 -30.95 10.12
CA LEU A 12 15.62 -29.60 9.62
C LEU A 12 14.29 -29.54 8.89
N CYS A 13 13.40 -28.65 9.34
CA CYS A 13 12.23 -28.23 8.60
C CYS A 13 12.52 -26.90 7.89
N GLU A 14 12.24 -26.86 6.60
CA GLU A 14 12.39 -25.72 5.71
C GLU A 14 11.12 -25.60 4.86
N CYS A 15 10.24 -24.68 5.24
CA CYS A 15 8.96 -24.45 4.58
C CYS A 15 8.86 -23.02 4.03
N TYR A 16 7.99 -22.88 3.03
CA TYR A 16 7.73 -21.65 2.30
C TYR A 16 6.23 -21.34 2.35
N PRO A 17 5.73 -20.76 3.47
CA PRO A 17 4.30 -20.69 3.73
C PRO A 17 3.53 -19.84 2.70
N ASN A 18 4.18 -18.82 2.14
CA ASN A 18 3.61 -17.96 1.10
C ASN A 18 4.17 -18.26 -0.30
N GLY A 19 4.56 -19.51 -0.57
CA GLY A 19 5.16 -19.92 -1.85
C GLY A 19 6.64 -19.60 -1.99
N ARG A 20 7.21 -19.91 -3.18
CA ARG A 20 8.67 -19.96 -3.42
C ARG A 20 9.40 -18.64 -3.15
N ASP A 21 8.79 -17.51 -3.50
CA ASP A 21 9.33 -16.16 -3.28
C ASP A 21 8.86 -15.55 -1.94
N GLY A 22 8.12 -16.32 -1.15
CA GLY A 22 7.62 -15.94 0.15
C GLY A 22 8.66 -16.09 1.28
N LYS A 23 8.22 -15.74 2.50
CA LYS A 23 9.05 -15.85 3.70
C LYS A 23 9.54 -17.29 3.91
N ARG A 24 10.86 -17.49 3.96
CA ARG A 24 11.47 -18.79 4.30
C ARG A 24 11.47 -18.99 5.81
N VAL A 25 10.82 -20.06 6.28
CA VAL A 25 10.83 -20.45 7.69
C VAL A 25 11.69 -21.71 7.84
N ARG A 26 12.76 -21.60 8.62
CA ARG A 26 13.75 -22.67 8.81
C ARG A 26 13.98 -22.93 10.29
N LYS A 27 13.73 -24.16 10.75
CA LYS A 27 13.90 -24.56 12.16
C LYS A 27 14.40 -26.00 12.29
N GLN A 28 15.17 -26.26 13.34
CA GLN A 28 15.70 -27.59 13.66
C GLN A 28 14.93 -28.21 14.82
N PHE A 29 14.70 -29.52 14.73
CA PHE A 29 13.95 -30.33 15.69
C PHE A 29 14.73 -31.59 16.05
N ALA A 30 14.42 -32.17 17.23
CA ALA A 30 15.07 -33.40 17.66
C ALA A 30 14.50 -34.62 16.92
N THR A 31 13.19 -34.60 16.62
CA THR A 31 12.50 -35.73 15.98
C THR A 31 11.89 -35.36 14.63
N LYS A 32 11.65 -36.38 13.79
CA LYS A 32 10.94 -36.21 12.50
C LYS A 32 9.49 -35.77 12.72
N GLY A 33 8.84 -36.29 13.76
CA GLY A 33 7.44 -36.00 14.07
C GLY A 33 7.22 -34.53 14.41
N GLU A 34 8.08 -33.94 15.24
CA GLU A 34 8.06 -32.51 15.55
C GLU A 34 8.24 -31.64 14.30
N ALA A 35 9.17 -32.02 13.40
CA ALA A 35 9.39 -31.29 12.16
C ALA A 35 8.14 -31.33 11.26
N ILE A 36 7.47 -32.48 11.14
CA ILE A 36 6.23 -32.63 10.35
C ILE A 36 5.09 -31.83 10.98
N ALA A 37 4.91 -31.92 12.30
CA ALA A 37 3.88 -31.18 13.00
C ALA A 37 4.06 -29.66 12.84
N PHE A 38 5.30 -29.17 12.90
CA PHE A 38 5.61 -27.77 12.67
C PHE A 38 5.34 -27.31 11.23
N GLU A 39 5.71 -28.12 10.24
CA GLU A 39 5.39 -27.83 8.83
C GLU A 39 3.88 -27.71 8.63
N ASN A 40 3.11 -28.71 9.06
CA ASN A 40 1.66 -28.73 8.92
C ASN A 40 1.01 -27.57 9.64
N HIS A 41 1.41 -27.27 10.88
CA HIS A 41 0.88 -26.14 11.64
C HIS A 41 1.13 -24.81 10.92
N THR A 42 2.34 -24.59 10.41
CA THR A 42 2.70 -23.34 9.72
C THR A 42 1.93 -23.18 8.41
N MET A 43 1.75 -24.27 7.64
CA MET A 43 0.96 -24.22 6.40
C MET A 43 -0.54 -24.05 6.68
N ASP A 44 -1.06 -24.71 7.72
CA ASP A 44 -2.45 -24.54 8.15
C ASP A 44 -2.74 -23.13 8.66
N GLU A 45 -1.79 -22.47 9.33
CA GLU A 45 -1.97 -21.07 9.74
C GLU A 45 -2.12 -20.13 8.54
N VAL A 46 -1.36 -20.36 7.47
CA VAL A 46 -1.50 -19.59 6.23
C VAL A 46 -2.81 -19.93 5.53
N ASN A 47 -3.17 -21.21 5.42
CA ASN A 47 -4.43 -21.64 4.81
C ASN A 47 -5.67 -21.16 5.58
N LYS A 48 -5.60 -21.08 6.92
CA LYS A 48 -6.67 -20.55 7.78
C LYS A 48 -6.79 -19.04 7.69
N LYS A 49 -5.75 -18.35 7.24
CA LYS A 49 -5.72 -16.90 7.05
C LYS A 49 -5.28 -16.55 5.62
N PRO A 50 -6.06 -16.90 4.57
CA PRO A 50 -5.69 -16.58 3.19
C PRO A 50 -5.42 -15.08 2.99
N TRP A 51 -6.11 -14.23 3.75
CA TRP A 51 -5.95 -12.77 3.74
C TRP A 51 -4.67 -12.25 4.41
N LEU A 52 -3.91 -13.09 5.15
CA LEU A 52 -2.57 -12.73 5.67
C LEU A 52 -1.45 -12.97 4.64
N GLY A 53 -1.75 -13.64 3.53
CA GLY A 53 -0.79 -14.01 2.49
C GLY A 53 -0.51 -12.90 1.47
N GLU A 54 -1.42 -11.95 1.30
CA GLU A 54 -1.14 -10.78 0.49
C GLU A 54 -0.22 -9.83 1.23
N LYS A 55 0.92 -9.53 0.59
CA LYS A 55 1.84 -8.51 1.06
C LYS A 55 1.05 -7.21 1.20
N GLU A 56 1.09 -6.62 2.39
CA GLU A 56 0.51 -5.31 2.66
C GLU A 56 0.91 -4.33 1.56
N ASP A 57 -0.07 -3.69 0.95
CA ASP A 57 0.16 -2.73 -0.11
C ASP A 57 0.76 -1.45 0.48
N ARG A 58 2.05 -1.26 0.25
CA ARG A 58 2.86 -0.13 0.74
C ARG A 58 3.17 0.88 -0.33
N ARG A 59 2.43 0.87 -1.43
CA ARG A 59 2.60 1.84 -2.52
C ARG A 59 2.25 3.23 -2.03
N HIS A 60 3.03 4.20 -2.48
CA HIS A 60 2.75 5.60 -2.27
C HIS A 60 1.49 6.04 -3.03
N LEU A 61 0.82 7.07 -2.56
CA LEU A 61 -0.37 7.61 -3.20
C LEU A 61 -0.08 8.07 -4.63
N SER A 62 1.11 8.63 -4.88
CA SER A 62 1.60 8.99 -6.22
C SER A 62 1.61 7.80 -7.18
N GLU A 63 2.18 6.67 -6.78
CA GLU A 63 2.24 5.44 -7.58
C GLU A 63 0.84 4.90 -7.93
N VAL A 64 -0.09 4.97 -6.97
CA VAL A 64 -1.48 4.54 -7.19
C VAL A 64 -2.20 5.48 -8.17
N ILE A 65 -1.95 6.79 -8.09
CA ILE A 65 -2.49 7.78 -9.02
C ILE A 65 -1.95 7.55 -10.43
N ASP A 66 -0.65 7.29 -10.58
CA ASP A 66 -0.02 7.00 -11.88
C ASP A 66 -0.61 5.74 -12.51
N GLN A 67 -0.74 4.67 -11.73
CA GLN A 67 -1.34 3.43 -12.21
C GLN A 67 -2.80 3.62 -12.61
N TRP A 68 -3.58 4.36 -11.81
CA TRP A 68 -4.95 4.72 -12.13
C TRP A 68 -5.02 5.51 -13.46
N HIS A 69 -4.08 6.44 -13.68
CA HIS A 69 -4.04 7.23 -14.91
C HIS A 69 -3.76 6.36 -16.15
N LEU A 70 -2.80 5.43 -16.05
CA LEU A 70 -2.47 4.49 -17.12
C LEU A 70 -3.62 3.53 -17.44
N LEU A 71 -4.34 3.05 -16.43
CA LEU A 71 -5.44 2.09 -16.62
C LEU A 71 -6.73 2.75 -17.10
N TYR A 72 -7.05 3.94 -16.57
CA TYR A 72 -8.36 4.56 -16.78
C TYR A 72 -8.30 6.07 -16.96
N GLY A 73 -7.48 6.79 -16.18
CA GLY A 73 -7.52 8.24 -16.15
C GLY A 73 -7.32 8.91 -17.51
N GLN A 74 -6.52 8.29 -18.39
CA GLN A 74 -6.31 8.75 -19.78
C GLN A 74 -7.58 8.75 -20.66
N THR A 75 -8.62 8.01 -20.29
CA THR A 75 -9.88 7.89 -21.05
C THR A 75 -10.93 8.95 -20.71
N LEU A 76 -10.66 9.78 -19.69
CA LEU A 76 -11.59 10.80 -19.22
C LEU A 76 -11.62 12.02 -20.14
N ALA A 77 -12.69 12.81 -20.05
CA ALA A 77 -12.90 13.98 -20.90
C ALA A 77 -11.79 15.06 -20.79
N ASP A 78 -11.12 15.14 -19.65
CA ASP A 78 -10.00 16.06 -19.41
C ASP A 78 -8.95 15.36 -18.52
N PRO A 79 -8.12 14.47 -19.11
CA PRO A 79 -7.23 13.60 -18.35
C PRO A 79 -6.10 14.40 -17.71
N LYS A 80 -5.58 15.43 -18.40
CA LYS A 80 -4.51 16.30 -17.92
C LYS A 80 -4.93 17.06 -16.66
N ARG A 81 -6.09 17.72 -16.68
CA ARG A 81 -6.60 18.45 -15.51
C ARG A 81 -6.86 17.52 -14.34
N LEU A 82 -7.43 16.34 -14.60
CA LEU A 82 -7.71 15.36 -13.54
C LEU A 82 -6.44 14.77 -12.92
N MET A 83 -5.37 14.62 -13.72
CA MET A 83 -4.06 14.18 -13.24
C MET A 83 -3.40 15.27 -12.39
N ALA A 84 -3.33 16.51 -12.91
CA ALA A 84 -2.75 17.64 -12.21
C ALA A 84 -3.41 17.86 -10.84
N LYS A 85 -4.74 17.80 -10.81
CA LYS A 85 -5.51 17.89 -9.58
C LYS A 85 -5.17 16.80 -8.55
N ARG A 86 -5.01 15.54 -9.00
CA ARG A 86 -4.61 14.44 -8.12
C ARG A 86 -3.18 14.61 -7.61
N SER A 87 -2.28 15.07 -8.47
CA SER A 87 -0.90 15.42 -8.11
C SER A 87 -0.85 16.49 -7.02
N ILE A 88 -1.63 17.57 -7.15
CA ILE A 88 -1.73 18.64 -6.13
C ILE A 88 -2.25 18.11 -4.79
N ILE A 89 -3.26 17.24 -4.82
CA ILE A 89 -3.78 16.60 -3.60
C ILE A 89 -2.69 15.71 -2.96
N CYS A 90 -2.02 14.89 -3.76
CA CYS A 90 -0.94 14.01 -3.32
C CYS A 90 0.21 14.79 -2.67
N ASN A 91 0.66 15.87 -3.33
CA ASN A 91 1.70 16.75 -2.82
C ASN A 91 1.28 17.47 -1.54
N GLY A 92 0.02 17.93 -1.47
CA GLY A 92 -0.53 18.56 -0.28
C GLY A 92 -0.68 17.61 0.92
N LEU A 93 -0.75 16.31 0.66
CA LEU A 93 -0.77 15.25 1.69
C LEU A 93 0.63 14.73 2.05
N GLY A 94 1.68 15.13 1.32
CA GLY A 94 3.05 14.66 1.54
C GLY A 94 3.32 13.25 1.02
N ASP A 95 2.60 12.82 -0.02
CA ASP A 95 2.71 11.50 -0.65
C ASP A 95 2.70 10.31 0.35
N PRO A 96 1.60 10.14 1.12
CA PRO A 96 1.50 9.08 2.11
C PRO A 96 1.39 7.69 1.44
N ILE A 97 1.54 6.64 2.24
CA ILE A 97 1.16 5.29 1.82
C ILE A 97 -0.35 5.28 1.56
N ALA A 98 -0.76 4.82 0.38
CA ALA A 98 -2.15 4.93 -0.06
C ALA A 98 -3.15 4.19 0.86
N SER A 99 -2.71 3.06 1.44
CA SER A 99 -3.49 2.26 2.39
C SER A 99 -3.61 2.87 3.78
N GLU A 100 -2.72 3.82 4.13
CA GLU A 100 -2.72 4.51 5.43
C GLU A 100 -3.46 5.85 5.40
N LEU A 101 -3.88 6.32 4.21
CA LEU A 101 -4.56 7.59 4.05
C LEU A 101 -5.92 7.59 4.79
N THR A 102 -6.08 8.50 5.75
CA THR A 102 -7.33 8.63 6.52
C THR A 102 -8.18 9.82 6.06
N ALA A 103 -9.47 9.80 6.41
CA ALA A 103 -10.35 10.96 6.22
C ALA A 103 -9.88 12.20 7.01
N GLY A 104 -9.18 12.00 8.13
CA GLY A 104 -8.60 13.08 8.93
C GLY A 104 -7.49 13.80 8.17
N ASP A 105 -6.65 13.08 7.44
CA ASP A 105 -5.57 13.65 6.63
C ASP A 105 -6.14 14.49 5.49
N PHE A 106 -7.19 13.99 4.84
CA PHE A 106 -7.90 14.75 3.80
C PHE A 106 -8.56 16.02 4.35
N THR A 107 -9.08 15.97 5.59
CA THR A 107 -9.69 17.14 6.23
C THR A 107 -8.65 18.22 6.52
N LYS A 108 -7.46 17.85 7.00
CA LYS A 108 -6.33 18.77 7.19
C LYS A 108 -5.88 19.38 5.86
N TYR A 109 -5.73 18.55 4.82
CA TYR A 109 -5.45 19.04 3.47
C TYR A 109 -6.50 20.05 2.99
N ARG A 110 -7.79 19.76 3.20
CA ARG A 110 -8.90 20.63 2.80
C ARG A 110 -8.83 21.97 3.50
N GLU A 111 -8.58 21.99 4.81
CA GLU A 111 -8.40 23.22 5.58
C GLU A 111 -7.25 24.06 5.02
N ALA A 112 -6.08 23.45 4.81
CA ALA A 112 -4.92 24.11 4.21
C ALA A 112 -5.24 24.64 2.79
N ARG A 113 -6.01 23.88 1.99
CA ARG A 113 -6.41 24.30 0.64
C ARG A 113 -7.31 25.54 0.68
N LEU A 114 -8.25 25.61 1.62
CA LEU A 114 -9.13 26.76 1.81
C LEU A 114 -8.34 28.01 2.23
N LYS A 115 -7.35 27.85 3.11
CA LYS A 115 -6.44 28.93 3.56
C LYS A 115 -5.45 29.39 2.48
N GLY A 116 -5.25 28.62 1.42
CA GLY A 116 -4.25 28.91 0.39
C GLY A 116 -2.83 28.46 0.75
N GLU A 117 -2.71 27.51 1.68
CA GLU A 117 -1.43 26.98 2.17
C GLU A 117 -0.94 25.78 1.35
N VAL A 118 -1.76 25.28 0.42
CA VAL A 118 -1.40 24.21 -0.52
C VAL A 118 -0.63 24.78 -1.70
N LYS A 119 0.40 24.05 -2.14
CA LYS A 119 1.23 24.41 -3.30
C LYS A 119 0.70 23.79 -4.59
N ASN A 120 0.87 24.50 -5.68
CA ASN A 120 0.69 24.02 -7.05
C ASN A 120 1.86 23.14 -7.51
N GLU A 121 1.74 22.59 -8.73
CA GLU A 121 2.80 21.85 -9.42
C GLU A 121 4.11 22.63 -9.50
N ASP A 122 4.04 23.96 -9.69
CA ASP A 122 5.22 24.85 -9.72
C ASP A 122 5.78 25.20 -8.32
N GLY A 123 5.23 24.61 -7.25
CA GLY A 123 5.63 24.90 -5.87
C GLY A 123 5.13 26.23 -5.30
N VAL A 124 4.34 26.98 -6.07
CA VAL A 124 3.74 28.26 -5.67
C VAL A 124 2.49 28.02 -4.82
N LEU A 125 2.31 28.80 -3.75
CA LEU A 125 1.10 28.75 -2.92
C LEU A 125 -0.14 29.15 -3.71
N MET A 126 -1.19 28.36 -3.59
CA MET A 126 -2.46 28.64 -4.23
C MET A 126 -3.19 29.77 -3.54
N SER A 127 -3.89 30.61 -4.31
CA SER A 127 -4.77 31.60 -3.72
C SER A 127 -5.84 30.93 -2.82
N PRO A 128 -6.22 31.58 -1.70
CA PRO A 128 -7.33 31.15 -0.87
C PRO A 128 -8.60 30.95 -1.71
N VAL A 129 -9.36 29.90 -1.39
CA VAL A 129 -10.58 29.58 -2.13
C VAL A 129 -11.63 30.63 -1.81
N LYS A 130 -12.13 31.33 -2.82
CA LYS A 130 -13.20 32.32 -2.64
C LYS A 130 -14.49 31.64 -2.16
N PRO A 131 -15.23 32.22 -1.20
CA PRO A 131 -16.51 31.67 -0.76
C PRO A 131 -17.48 31.62 -1.95
N ARG A 132 -18.08 30.46 -2.18
CA ARG A 132 -19.12 30.23 -3.19
C ARG A 132 -20.26 29.47 -2.54
N THR A 133 -21.48 29.70 -3.01
CA THR A 133 -22.68 28.98 -2.58
C THR A 133 -22.67 27.50 -2.93
N VAL A 134 -21.80 27.07 -3.86
CA VAL A 134 -21.58 25.67 -4.23
C VAL A 134 -20.10 25.33 -4.05
N ASN A 135 -19.81 24.19 -3.40
CA ASN A 135 -18.46 23.68 -3.16
C ASN A 135 -17.78 23.28 -4.48
N LEU A 136 -17.14 24.25 -5.14
CA LEU A 136 -16.41 24.10 -6.40
C LEU A 136 -14.91 24.46 -6.23
N GLU A 137 -14.36 24.30 -5.04
CA GLU A 137 -12.97 24.64 -4.69
C GLU A 137 -11.91 23.97 -5.59
N GLN A 138 -12.32 22.91 -6.25
CA GLN A 138 -11.51 21.99 -7.02
C GLN A 138 -11.73 22.12 -8.54
N ARG A 139 -12.50 23.13 -8.97
CA ARG A 139 -12.88 23.35 -10.39
C ARG A 139 -11.79 24.01 -11.23
N ASN A 140 -10.88 24.75 -10.58
CA ASN A 140 -9.84 25.56 -11.23
C ASN A 140 -8.42 25.03 -10.94
N LEU A 141 -8.33 23.78 -10.45
CA LEU A 141 -7.09 23.01 -10.33
C LEU A 141 -6.82 22.31 -11.67
#